data_AF-A0A9P7J353-F1
#
_entry.id   AF-A0A9P7J353-F1
#
_cell.length_a   1.000
_cell.length_b   1.000
_cell.length_c   1.000
_cell.angle_alpha   90.00
_cell.angle_beta   90.00
_cell.angle_gamma   90.00
#
_symmetry.space_group_name_H-M   'P 1'
#
loop_
_entity.id
_entity.type
_entity.pdbx_description
1 polymer ?
#
loop_
_entity_poly.entity_id
_entity_poly.type
_entity_poly.pdbx_seq_one_letter_code
_entity_poly.pdbx_strand_id
1 'polypeptide(L)'
;MTTPSNYPLGSAVPPFTQHAISVSLPTWADNVGYEEGEKRVVDAMVSGYPRFFIHLRIEKLARICELKFGAANEKCMLYPSKKIADQCRSFMLDRASLAGTPTHARLVQYRIYPEDTPVPSTQHTVELHIVLFPADAWPFAKQFWQHTGLGISSRLADYCLSLLPAESPNSPVLSSTSPRTPFKMLNKHYSVKRAPQSSSFGLALPLSSNPQEELSKDQNIYLEERYGRNLPVNAGSHAKRAMRRRIAGVLVRDNWEDCPNGPCAGAHDVEVGPSHRGVKDVTEDDVYLFPTGMSAIWNAHQLILGTRPPVKSVCFGFTYTDTLKILQKWGPGCHFLGHGLDSDIDALETIIKQELSANPSALPITALFTEFPSNPLLRSADISVLRALADKYNFVIVIDETIGNFVNVDVLQHADVVVSSLSKIFSGDANTMGGSLILNPQSRHYATLKAHMSATYEDTYFDEDAIFMERNSRNFAWRIRIIDENTLAVCDFLRSRSIAGGTSIPSPVIKEVFYPKYITTENYLSCKLPEGGYGGLFSLTFTSLAASQAFFDNMPFQKGPSLGTNFTLACPYTILAHYFELGWAAEYGVEEGLVRISVGMEERQGLLEGFKVALRAAEAAM
;
A
#
# COMPACT_ATOMS: atom_id res chain seq x y z
N MET A 1 -3.15 32.73 -9.55
CA MET A 1 -2.24 31.57 -9.63
C MET A 1 -1.47 31.52 -8.34
N THR A 2 -1.89 30.68 -7.40
CA THR A 2 -1.16 30.42 -6.15
C THR A 2 0.11 29.64 -6.46
N THR A 3 1.22 30.06 -5.86
CA THR A 3 2.55 29.47 -5.97
C THR A 3 2.58 27.97 -5.59
N PRO A 4 3.54 27.18 -6.12
CA PRO A 4 3.74 25.76 -5.83
C PRO A 4 3.82 25.41 -4.33
N SER A 5 2.94 24.51 -3.89
CA SER A 5 2.96 23.63 -2.69
C SER A 5 3.81 24.00 -1.46
N ASN A 6 3.34 24.93 -0.62
CA ASN A 6 3.81 25.13 0.77
C ASN A 6 3.23 24.06 1.72
N TYR A 7 3.41 22.76 1.46
CA TYR A 7 3.02 21.73 2.42
C TYR A 7 4.14 21.50 3.42
N PRO A 8 3.96 21.83 4.71
CA PRO A 8 5.00 21.66 5.70
C PRO A 8 5.46 20.20 5.75
N LEU A 9 6.77 20.00 5.88
CA LEU A 9 7.36 18.69 6.11
C LEU A 9 6.61 17.96 7.23
N GLY A 10 6.27 16.69 7.00
CA GLY A 10 5.63 15.84 8.00
C GLY A 10 4.13 16.03 8.16
N SER A 11 3.52 17.00 7.48
CA SER A 11 2.07 17.20 7.46
C SER A 11 1.33 16.17 6.60
N ALA A 12 0.05 15.95 6.89
CA ALA A 12 -0.82 15.03 6.14
C ALA A 12 -1.00 15.45 4.68
N VAL A 13 -1.07 14.45 3.79
CA VAL A 13 -1.38 14.64 2.36
C VAL A 13 -2.61 13.79 2.00
N PRO A 14 -3.76 14.39 1.63
CA PRO A 14 -4.00 15.83 1.57
C PRO A 14 -4.06 16.48 2.97
N PRO A 15 -3.87 17.82 3.07
CA PRO A 15 -3.93 18.54 4.34
C PRO A 15 -5.24 18.32 5.10
N PHE A 16 -5.19 18.49 6.43
CA PHE A 16 -6.36 18.43 7.33
C PHE A 16 -7.15 17.12 7.24
N THR A 17 -6.50 16.03 6.81
CA THR A 17 -7.11 14.71 6.74
C THR A 17 -6.69 13.88 7.95
N GLN A 18 -7.60 13.68 8.91
CA GLN A 18 -7.33 13.00 10.18
C GLN A 18 -6.75 11.58 10.03
N HIS A 19 -7.22 10.84 9.03
CA HIS A 19 -6.79 9.47 8.74
C HIS A 19 -5.97 9.39 7.45
N ALA A 20 -5.18 10.44 7.16
CA ALA A 20 -4.36 10.48 5.95
C ALA A 20 -3.43 9.27 5.88
N ILE A 21 -3.29 8.71 4.67
CA ILE A 21 -2.39 7.59 4.40
C ILE A 21 -1.12 8.04 3.67
N SER A 22 -0.85 9.35 3.63
CA SER A 22 0.35 9.95 3.06
C SER A 22 0.80 11.18 3.87
N VAL A 23 2.01 11.63 3.60
CA VAL A 23 2.73 12.66 4.32
C VAL A 23 3.59 13.49 3.37
N SER A 24 3.71 14.79 3.66
CA SER A 24 4.53 15.71 2.87
C SER A 24 6.02 15.49 3.14
N LEU A 25 6.76 15.15 2.08
CA LEU A 25 8.23 15.11 2.03
C LEU A 25 8.68 15.99 0.84
N PRO A 26 8.73 17.32 1.01
CA PRO A 26 8.70 18.29 -0.09
C PRO A 26 10.01 18.43 -0.87
N THR A 27 11.15 18.02 -0.30
CA THR A 27 12.45 18.09 -0.97
C THR A 27 13.16 16.73 -1.00
N TRP A 28 14.08 16.53 -1.93
CA TRP A 28 14.91 15.32 -1.99
C TRP A 28 15.65 15.10 -0.67
N ALA A 29 16.18 16.18 -0.08
CA ALA A 29 16.83 16.16 1.21
C ALA A 29 15.90 15.69 2.34
N ASP A 30 14.62 16.07 2.32
CA ASP A 30 13.64 15.56 3.30
C ASP A 30 13.40 14.05 3.15
N ASN A 31 13.42 13.54 1.91
CA ASN A 31 13.25 12.11 1.65
C ASN A 31 14.49 11.30 2.11
N VAL A 32 15.70 11.82 1.86
CA VAL A 32 16.94 11.24 2.41
C VAL A 32 16.93 11.30 3.94
N GLY A 33 16.64 12.46 4.52
CA GLY A 33 16.59 12.64 5.97
C GLY A 33 15.52 11.79 6.65
N TYR A 34 14.41 11.48 5.97
CA TYR A 34 13.43 10.50 6.44
C TYR A 34 14.02 9.09 6.57
N GLU A 35 14.78 8.63 5.58
CA GLU A 35 15.40 7.31 5.57
C GLU A 35 16.62 7.21 6.50
N GLU A 36 17.38 8.29 6.68
CA GLU A 36 18.50 8.37 7.63
C GLU A 36 18.06 8.61 9.08
N GLY A 37 16.79 8.98 9.27
CA GLY A 37 16.23 9.31 10.57
C GLY A 37 16.74 10.60 11.18
N GLU A 38 16.97 11.61 10.34
CA GLU A 38 17.32 12.96 10.77
C GLU A 38 16.27 13.53 11.72
N LYS A 39 16.72 14.01 12.89
CA LYS A 39 15.84 14.59 13.92
C LYS A 39 14.92 15.69 13.37
N ARG A 40 15.39 16.54 12.44
CA ARG A 40 14.60 17.59 11.79
C ARG A 40 13.36 17.03 11.08
N VAL A 41 13.51 15.90 10.40
CA VAL A 41 12.42 15.25 9.67
C VAL A 41 11.50 14.51 10.63
N VAL A 42 12.08 13.67 11.49
CA VAL A 42 11.34 12.80 12.42
C VAL A 42 10.50 13.58 13.44
N ASP A 43 11.03 14.69 13.94
CA ASP A 43 10.31 15.54 14.89
C ASP A 43 9.14 16.27 14.22
N ALA A 44 9.23 16.56 12.92
CA ALA A 44 8.20 17.24 12.14
C ALA A 44 7.05 16.31 11.69
N MET A 45 7.23 14.99 11.71
CA MET A 45 6.19 14.04 11.30
C MET A 45 4.99 14.06 12.25
N VAL A 46 3.83 14.48 11.71
CA VAL A 46 2.52 14.37 12.39
C VAL A 46 1.63 13.33 11.71
N SER A 47 1.97 12.92 10.48
CA SER A 47 1.34 11.86 9.70
C SER A 47 2.41 11.00 9.05
N GLY A 48 2.03 9.89 8.42
CA GLY A 48 2.94 9.05 7.66
C GLY A 48 2.20 7.98 6.87
N TYR A 49 2.91 7.31 5.97
CA TYR A 49 2.34 6.17 5.26
C TYR A 49 2.13 4.99 6.23
N PRO A 50 0.89 4.47 6.37
CA PRO A 50 0.63 3.34 7.25
C PRO A 50 1.49 2.14 6.82
N ARG A 51 2.10 1.46 7.79
CA ARG A 51 3.17 0.41 7.68
C ARG A 51 4.61 0.94 7.79
N PHE A 52 4.87 2.21 7.52
CA PHE A 52 6.18 2.83 7.82
C PHE A 52 6.09 3.79 9.01
N PHE A 53 4.89 4.30 9.27
CA PHE A 53 4.55 5.15 10.40
C PHE A 53 3.32 4.57 11.12
N ILE A 54 3.41 4.37 12.44
CA ILE A 54 2.24 3.96 13.24
C ILE A 54 1.46 5.23 13.54
N HIS A 55 0.19 5.26 13.15
CA HIS A 55 -0.64 6.44 13.34
C HIS A 55 -0.72 6.85 14.81
N LEU A 56 -0.63 8.15 15.11
CA LEU A 56 -0.57 8.66 16.49
C LEU A 56 -1.76 8.22 17.37
N ARG A 57 -2.92 8.00 16.75
CA ARG A 57 -4.11 7.46 17.44
C ARG A 57 -3.96 5.99 17.83
N ILE A 58 -3.31 5.18 16.99
CA ILE A 58 -2.95 3.79 17.32
C ILE A 58 -1.90 3.81 18.44
N GLU A 59 -0.91 4.70 18.38
CA GLU A 59 0.10 4.83 19.45
C GLU A 59 -0.53 5.25 20.79
N LYS A 60 -1.49 6.18 20.77
CA LYS A 60 -2.24 6.59 21.97
C LYS A 60 -2.98 5.40 22.58
N LEU A 61 -3.71 4.63 21.78
CA LEU A 61 -4.41 3.44 22.26
C LEU A 61 -3.44 2.37 22.77
N ALA A 62 -2.33 2.14 22.06
CA ALA A 62 -1.29 1.21 22.46
C ALA A 62 -0.68 1.61 23.81
N ARG A 63 -0.47 2.92 24.04
CA ARG A 63 0.04 3.42 25.32
C ARG A 63 -0.92 3.17 26.48
N ILE A 64 -2.23 3.35 26.27
CA ILE A 64 -3.24 3.01 27.27
C ILE A 64 -3.21 1.50 27.56
N CYS A 65 -3.08 0.67 26.53
CA CYS A 65 -2.96 -0.79 26.68
C CYS A 65 -1.68 -1.20 27.43
N GLU A 66 -0.53 -0.57 27.14
CA GLU A 66 0.73 -0.76 27.87
C GLU A 66 0.57 -0.42 29.36
N LEU A 67 -0.05 0.71 29.68
CA LEU A 67 -0.26 1.13 31.08
C LEU A 67 -1.22 0.20 31.82
N LYS A 68 -2.26 -0.29 31.13
CA LYS A 68 -3.30 -1.13 31.73
C LYS A 68 -2.87 -2.59 31.89
N PHE A 69 -2.13 -3.13 30.94
CA PHE A 69 -1.86 -4.57 30.85
C PHE A 69 -0.37 -4.93 30.80
N GLY A 70 0.52 -4.00 30.52
CA GLY A 70 1.95 -4.25 30.36
C GLY A 70 2.72 -4.30 31.68
N ALA A 71 3.81 -5.08 31.70
CA ALA A 71 4.82 -5.04 32.73
C ALA A 71 5.87 -3.95 32.43
N ALA A 72 6.79 -3.71 33.38
CA ALA A 72 7.92 -2.80 33.15
C ALA A 72 8.73 -3.25 31.92
N ASN A 73 9.05 -2.30 31.04
CA ASN A 73 9.79 -2.51 29.77
C ASN A 73 9.06 -3.35 28.70
N GLU A 74 7.75 -3.62 28.84
CA GLU A 74 6.97 -4.18 27.74
C GLU A 74 6.44 -3.10 26.79
N LYS A 75 6.31 -3.48 25.52
CA LYS A 75 5.62 -2.78 24.44
C LYS A 75 4.49 -3.64 23.91
N CYS A 76 3.57 -3.04 23.15
CA CYS A 76 2.49 -3.79 22.53
C CYS A 76 2.25 -3.51 21.05
N MET A 77 1.65 -4.50 20.38
CA MET A 77 0.99 -4.36 19.09
C MET A 77 -0.49 -4.74 19.23
N LEU A 78 -1.35 -4.06 18.48
CA LEU A 78 -2.81 -4.16 18.58
C LEU A 78 -3.41 -4.80 17.33
N TYR A 79 -4.25 -5.81 17.52
CA TYR A 79 -4.86 -6.58 16.43
C TYR A 79 -6.37 -6.77 16.63
N PRO A 80 -7.15 -6.82 15.54
CA PRO A 80 -8.61 -6.99 15.60
C PRO A 80 -9.07 -8.44 15.79
N SER A 81 -8.16 -9.43 15.72
CA SER A 81 -8.49 -10.85 15.87
C SER A 81 -7.41 -11.60 16.64
N LYS A 82 -7.84 -12.59 17.43
CA LYS A 82 -6.97 -13.54 18.14
C LYS A 82 -6.03 -14.25 17.18
N LYS A 83 -6.55 -14.71 16.03
CA LYS A 83 -5.78 -15.44 15.02
C LYS A 83 -4.59 -14.63 14.54
N ILE A 84 -4.79 -13.34 14.27
CA ILE A 84 -3.73 -12.44 13.83
C ILE A 84 -2.72 -12.20 14.97
N ALA A 85 -3.19 -12.00 16.20
CA ALA A 85 -2.31 -11.81 17.35
C ALA A 85 -1.43 -13.06 17.61
N ASP A 86 -1.98 -14.27 17.47
CA ASP A 86 -1.24 -15.52 17.52
C ASP A 86 -0.20 -15.63 16.39
N GLN A 87 -0.54 -15.22 15.17
CA GLN A 87 0.41 -15.19 14.03
C GLN A 87 1.58 -14.24 14.30
N CYS A 88 1.31 -13.04 14.83
CA CYS A 88 2.35 -12.11 15.23
C CYS A 88 3.26 -12.72 16.29
N ARG A 89 2.68 -13.29 17.35
CA ARG A 89 3.44 -13.95 18.43
C ARG A 89 4.33 -15.06 17.87
N SER A 90 3.78 -15.98 17.08
CA SER A 90 4.53 -17.09 16.49
C SER A 90 5.68 -16.60 15.60
N PHE A 91 5.43 -15.58 14.78
CA PHE A 91 6.48 -14.98 13.96
C PHE A 91 7.60 -14.36 14.81
N MET A 92 7.26 -13.63 15.87
CA MET A 92 8.26 -13.04 16.76
C MET A 92 9.13 -14.09 17.43
N LEU A 93 8.54 -15.17 17.96
CA LEU A 93 9.27 -16.25 18.62
C LEU A 93 10.21 -16.97 17.65
N ASP A 94 9.73 -17.27 16.44
CA ASP A 94 10.52 -17.92 15.40
C ASP A 94 11.71 -17.04 14.95
N ARG A 95 11.47 -15.76 14.65
CA ARG A 95 12.54 -14.84 14.22
C ARG A 95 13.55 -14.54 15.31
N ALA A 96 13.10 -14.42 16.55
CA ALA A 96 13.97 -14.27 17.72
C ALA A 96 14.87 -15.49 17.91
N SER A 97 14.32 -16.70 17.75
CA SER A 97 15.08 -17.95 17.80
C SER A 97 16.14 -18.02 16.70
N LEU A 98 15.76 -17.71 15.45
CA LEU A 98 16.71 -17.68 14.31
C LEU A 98 17.79 -16.61 14.46
N ALA A 99 17.49 -15.50 15.11
CA ALA A 99 18.45 -14.44 15.40
C ALA A 99 19.36 -14.73 16.62
N GLY A 100 19.16 -15.86 17.32
CA GLY A 100 19.92 -16.20 18.53
C GLY A 100 19.60 -15.30 19.73
N THR A 101 18.43 -14.64 19.72
CA THR A 101 17.96 -13.73 20.78
C THR A 101 16.56 -14.14 21.23
N PRO A 102 16.39 -15.31 21.88
CA PRO A 102 15.07 -15.81 22.28
C PRO A 102 14.29 -14.74 23.06
N THR A 103 13.04 -14.53 22.65
CA THR A 103 12.14 -13.57 23.28
C THR A 103 10.88 -14.26 23.75
N HIS A 104 10.03 -13.53 24.47
CA HIS A 104 8.69 -13.99 24.84
C HIS A 104 7.67 -12.95 24.41
N ALA A 105 6.46 -13.43 24.08
CA ALA A 105 5.34 -12.56 23.77
C ALA A 105 4.06 -13.22 24.29
N ARG A 106 3.22 -12.44 24.98
CA ARG A 106 1.96 -12.91 25.59
C ARG A 106 0.78 -12.17 25.00
N LEU A 107 -0.39 -12.83 25.05
CA LEU A 107 -1.61 -12.30 24.48
C LEU A 107 -2.57 -11.86 25.57
N VAL A 108 -3.19 -10.70 25.38
CA VAL A 108 -4.29 -10.21 26.21
C VAL A 108 -5.48 -9.94 25.31
N GLN A 109 -6.66 -10.44 25.71
CA GLN A 109 -7.94 -10.10 25.10
C GLN A 109 -8.55 -8.95 25.90
N TYR A 110 -8.88 -7.85 25.23
CA TYR A 110 -9.48 -6.68 25.84
C TYR A 110 -10.81 -6.36 25.16
N ARG A 111 -11.90 -6.44 25.92
CA ARG A 111 -13.23 -6.02 25.48
C ARG A 111 -13.52 -4.61 25.98
N ILE A 112 -13.86 -3.72 25.06
CA ILE A 112 -14.14 -2.31 25.31
C ILE A 112 -15.65 -2.08 25.12
N TYR A 113 -16.30 -1.49 26.13
CA TYR A 113 -17.74 -1.24 26.17
C TYR A 113 -18.03 0.27 26.34
N PRO A 114 -19.15 0.78 25.82
CA PRO A 114 -19.62 2.14 26.12
C PRO A 114 -20.01 2.30 27.59
N GLU A 115 -19.67 3.43 28.23
CA GLU A 115 -19.91 3.70 29.66
C GLU A 115 -21.41 3.65 30.06
N ASP A 116 -22.33 4.03 29.18
CA ASP A 116 -23.74 4.31 29.53
C ASP A 116 -24.72 3.13 29.33
N THR A 117 -24.24 1.90 29.14
CA THR A 117 -25.14 0.75 28.89
C THR A 117 -25.14 -0.26 30.04
N PRO A 118 -26.19 -0.29 30.89
CA PRO A 118 -26.32 -1.28 31.99
C PRO A 118 -26.60 -2.71 31.50
N VAL A 119 -26.77 -2.90 30.18
CA VAL A 119 -26.87 -4.20 29.51
C VAL A 119 -25.83 -4.22 28.40
N PRO A 120 -24.91 -5.20 28.33
CA PRO A 120 -23.98 -5.32 27.21
C PRO A 120 -24.78 -5.59 25.93
N SER A 121 -25.08 -4.55 25.16
CA SER A 121 -25.51 -4.75 23.78
C SER A 121 -24.27 -5.15 22.97
N THR A 122 -24.36 -6.23 22.22
CA THR A 122 -23.27 -6.68 21.34
C THR A 122 -22.97 -5.69 20.21
N GLN A 123 -23.84 -4.70 20.00
CA GLN A 123 -23.78 -3.76 18.88
C GLN A 123 -22.69 -2.68 19.00
N HIS A 124 -22.09 -2.48 20.18
CA HIS A 124 -21.07 -1.45 20.39
C HIS A 124 -19.82 -1.94 21.14
N THR A 125 -19.62 -3.25 21.22
CA THR A 125 -18.44 -3.83 21.87
C THR A 125 -17.31 -4.00 20.85
N VAL A 126 -16.09 -3.57 21.20
CA VAL A 126 -14.89 -3.88 20.43
C VAL A 126 -14.08 -4.93 21.17
N GLU A 127 -13.70 -5.99 20.46
CA GLU A 127 -12.72 -6.96 20.96
C GLU A 127 -11.35 -6.66 20.35
N LEU A 128 -10.38 -6.36 21.20
CA LEU A 128 -9.01 -6.04 20.85
C LEU A 128 -8.06 -7.11 21.37
N HIS A 129 -7.14 -7.57 20.53
CA HIS A 129 -6.11 -8.54 20.91
C HIS A 129 -4.75 -7.88 20.94
N ILE A 130 -4.13 -7.90 22.12
CA ILE A 130 -2.91 -7.19 22.43
C ILE A 130 -1.78 -8.21 22.50
N VAL A 131 -0.74 -8.03 21.69
CA VAL A 131 0.51 -8.79 21.80
C VAL A 131 1.48 -7.96 22.62
N LEU A 132 1.80 -8.41 23.83
CA LEU A 132 2.74 -7.77 24.75
C LEU A 132 4.08 -8.49 24.70
N PHE A 133 5.17 -7.72 24.62
CA PHE A 133 6.53 -8.25 24.45
C PHE A 133 7.58 -7.28 24.99
N PRO A 134 8.79 -7.75 25.34
CA PRO A 134 9.91 -6.88 25.72
C PRO A 134 10.25 -5.83 24.66
N ALA A 135 10.54 -4.59 25.07
CA ALA A 135 10.77 -3.47 24.15
C ALA A 135 11.87 -3.71 23.09
N ASP A 136 12.89 -4.51 23.41
CA ASP A 136 13.97 -4.91 22.51
C ASP A 136 13.51 -5.86 21.38
N ALA A 137 12.37 -6.53 21.55
CA ALA A 137 11.74 -7.37 20.52
C ALA A 137 10.88 -6.58 19.52
N TRP A 138 10.77 -5.25 19.67
CA TRP A 138 10.05 -4.36 18.75
C TRP A 138 10.38 -4.57 17.26
N PRO A 139 11.65 -4.77 16.84
CA PRO A 139 11.97 -4.98 15.43
C PRO A 139 11.25 -6.19 14.81
N PHE A 140 10.97 -7.25 15.58
CA PHE A 140 10.24 -8.43 15.09
C PHE A 140 8.74 -8.14 14.96
N ALA A 141 8.15 -7.48 15.95
CA ALA A 141 6.74 -7.09 15.94
C ALA A 141 6.44 -6.11 14.79
N LYS A 142 7.30 -5.10 14.61
CA LYS A 142 7.22 -4.12 13.51
C LYS A 142 7.32 -4.80 12.15
N GLN A 143 8.22 -5.77 11.98
CA GLN A 143 8.35 -6.51 10.72
C GLN A 143 7.08 -7.28 10.36
N PHE A 144 6.43 -7.94 11.33
CA PHE A 144 5.17 -8.63 11.09
C PHE A 144 4.10 -7.65 10.62
N TRP A 145 3.87 -6.57 11.37
CA TRP A 145 2.89 -5.53 11.04
C TRP A 145 3.16 -4.88 9.67
N GLN A 146 4.40 -4.48 9.43
CA GLN A 146 4.79 -3.78 8.19
C GLN A 146 4.61 -4.65 6.96
N HIS A 147 5.05 -5.91 7.02
CA HIS A 147 5.10 -6.79 5.84
C HIS A 147 3.73 -7.39 5.56
N THR A 148 3.03 -7.89 6.58
CA THR A 148 1.70 -8.49 6.41
C THR A 148 0.62 -7.44 6.19
N GLY A 149 0.83 -6.19 6.64
CA GLY A 149 -0.19 -5.15 6.65
C GLY A 149 -1.36 -5.45 7.60
N LEU A 150 -1.20 -6.40 8.53
CA LEU A 150 -2.20 -6.75 9.54
C LEU A 150 -2.01 -5.90 10.80
N GLY A 151 -3.11 -5.41 11.36
CA GLY A 151 -3.17 -4.53 12.53
C GLY A 151 -4.51 -3.82 12.58
N ILE A 152 -4.73 -3.03 13.63
CA ILE A 152 -5.89 -2.12 13.66
C ILE A 152 -5.65 -0.89 12.77
N SER A 153 -6.73 -0.31 12.24
CA SER A 153 -6.68 0.97 11.53
C SER A 153 -6.69 2.15 12.51
N SER A 154 -6.39 3.35 11.99
CA SER A 154 -6.49 4.57 12.79
C SER A 154 -7.94 4.91 13.16
N ARG A 155 -8.92 4.57 12.31
CA ARG A 155 -10.36 4.70 12.63
C ARG A 155 -10.79 3.74 13.72
N LEU A 156 -10.37 2.47 13.66
CA LEU A 156 -10.65 1.52 14.72
C LEU A 156 -10.01 1.97 16.05
N ALA A 157 -8.79 2.52 16.01
CA ALA A 157 -8.16 3.09 17.19
C ALA A 157 -8.98 4.28 17.76
N ASP A 158 -9.48 5.16 16.90
CA ASP A 158 -10.33 6.29 17.30
C ASP A 158 -11.65 5.87 17.91
N TYR A 159 -12.30 4.87 17.30
CA TYR A 159 -13.51 4.28 17.85
C TYR A 159 -13.25 3.68 19.23
N CYS A 160 -12.18 2.87 19.39
CA CYS A 160 -11.79 2.35 20.69
C CYS A 160 -11.55 3.46 21.73
N LEU A 161 -10.83 4.52 21.36
CA LEU A 161 -10.55 5.65 22.24
C LEU A 161 -11.82 6.41 22.65
N SER A 162 -12.83 6.46 21.78
CA SER A 162 -14.12 7.11 22.09
C SER A 162 -14.96 6.35 23.11
N LEU A 163 -14.71 5.05 23.26
CA LEU A 163 -15.40 4.18 24.23
C LEU A 163 -14.69 4.12 25.59
N LEU A 164 -13.46 4.62 25.68
CA LEU A 164 -12.70 4.64 26.94
C LEU A 164 -13.05 5.90 27.75
N PRO A 165 -12.99 5.84 29.09
CA PRO A 165 -13.24 7.00 29.96
C PRO A 165 -12.34 8.17 29.55
N ALA A 166 -12.89 9.39 29.56
CA ALA A 166 -12.10 10.60 29.38
C ALA A 166 -11.01 10.66 30.48
N GLU A 167 -9.75 10.87 30.09
CA GLU A 167 -8.67 11.02 31.06
C GLU A 167 -8.95 12.23 31.98
N SER A 168 -8.86 12.03 33.29
CA SER A 168 -8.93 13.12 34.26
C SER A 168 -7.83 14.16 33.97
N PRO A 169 -8.09 15.48 34.08
CA PRO A 169 -7.14 16.54 33.72
C PRO A 169 -5.83 16.60 34.54
N ASN A 170 -5.62 15.66 35.47
CA ASN A 170 -4.43 15.58 36.34
C ASN A 170 -3.40 14.51 35.91
N SER A 171 -3.53 13.92 34.71
CA SER A 171 -2.44 13.10 34.16
C SER A 171 -1.27 14.02 33.76
N PRO A 172 -0.03 13.75 34.18
CA PRO A 172 1.10 14.61 33.84
C PRO A 172 1.27 14.69 32.32
N VAL A 173 1.29 15.91 31.79
CA VAL A 173 1.70 16.20 30.41
C VAL A 173 3.16 15.77 30.29
N LEU A 174 3.37 14.54 29.83
CA LEU A 174 4.68 13.95 29.66
C LEU A 174 5.14 14.20 28.22
N SER A 175 6.20 14.99 28.10
CA SER A 175 6.89 15.28 26.84
C SER A 175 7.12 14.00 26.03
N SER A 176 6.69 14.01 24.77
CA SER A 176 6.88 12.89 23.84
C SER A 176 8.37 12.73 23.48
N THR A 177 9.13 12.08 24.35
CA THR A 177 10.50 11.65 24.07
C THR A 177 10.60 10.15 24.27
N SER A 178 9.82 9.39 23.49
CA SER A 178 10.30 8.08 23.07
C SER A 178 11.30 8.32 21.93
N PRO A 179 12.44 7.62 21.86
CA PRO A 179 13.32 7.71 20.70
C PRO A 179 12.55 7.25 19.46
N ARG A 180 12.03 8.23 18.71
CA ARG A 180 11.44 8.05 17.39
C ARG A 180 12.57 7.57 16.49
N THR A 181 12.59 6.28 16.21
CA THR A 181 13.62 5.64 15.38
C THR A 181 12.97 5.23 14.06
N PRO A 182 13.12 6.02 12.99
CA PRO A 182 12.90 5.52 11.65
C PRO A 182 14.16 4.74 11.31
N PHE A 183 14.23 3.52 11.80
CA PHE A 183 15.14 2.55 11.23
C PHE A 183 14.26 1.52 10.51
N LYS A 184 14.26 1.60 9.18
CA LYS A 184 14.28 0.37 8.39
C LYS A 184 15.61 -0.29 8.76
N MET A 185 15.57 -1.53 9.26
CA MET A 185 16.83 -2.24 9.47
C MET A 185 17.53 -2.44 8.12
N LEU A 186 18.85 -2.31 8.13
CA LEU A 186 19.73 -2.89 7.12
C LEU A 186 19.25 -4.32 6.83
N ASN A 187 18.89 -4.60 5.58
CA ASN A 187 18.85 -5.98 5.11
C ASN A 187 20.29 -6.49 5.23
N LYS A 188 20.52 -7.39 6.19
CA LYS A 188 21.84 -8.00 6.44
C LYS A 188 22.18 -8.95 5.29
N HIS A 189 22.54 -8.38 4.14
CA HIS A 189 23.46 -9.00 3.21
C HIS A 189 24.56 -7.99 2.93
N TYR A 190 25.77 -8.35 3.42
CA TYR A 190 27.06 -7.67 3.27
C TYR A 190 27.21 -6.32 4.00
N SER A 191 27.88 -6.36 5.17
CA SER A 191 28.36 -5.17 5.89
C SER A 191 29.88 -5.09 5.80
N VAL A 192 30.42 -3.97 5.28
CA VAL A 192 31.79 -3.51 5.57
C VAL A 192 31.71 -2.31 6.51
N LYS A 193 32.43 -2.38 7.63
CA LYS A 193 32.42 -1.36 8.70
C LYS A 193 33.18 -0.11 8.28
N ARG A 194 32.57 1.07 8.46
CA ARG A 194 33.30 2.33 8.68
C ARG A 194 32.58 3.13 9.77
N ALA A 195 33.36 3.64 10.72
CA ALA A 195 32.89 4.46 11.83
C ALA A 195 33.24 5.94 11.57
N PRO A 196 32.36 6.90 11.88
CA PRO A 196 32.74 8.31 11.96
C PRO A 196 32.83 8.80 13.41
N GLN A 197 33.79 9.68 13.65
CA GLN A 197 34.04 10.39 14.90
C GLN A 197 33.14 11.64 15.01
N SER A 198 32.62 11.90 16.21
CA SER A 198 31.79 13.07 16.52
C SER A 198 32.64 14.23 17.05
N SER A 199 32.22 15.47 16.75
CA SER A 199 32.60 16.66 17.50
C SER A 199 31.34 17.48 17.82
N SER A 200 31.23 17.91 19.08
CA SER A 200 30.05 18.53 19.67
C SER A 200 30.25 20.03 19.83
N PHE A 201 29.32 20.84 19.32
CA PHE A 201 29.09 22.20 19.79
C PHE A 201 27.59 22.47 19.83
N GLY A 202 27.08 22.75 21.04
CA GLY A 202 25.70 23.10 21.30
C GLY A 202 25.50 24.61 21.37
N LEU A 203 24.44 25.10 20.74
CA LEU A 203 23.86 26.41 20.99
C LEU A 203 22.34 26.28 20.95
N ALA A 204 21.71 26.64 22.06
CA ALA A 204 20.26 26.62 22.25
C ALA A 204 19.64 27.92 21.72
N LEU A 205 18.50 27.82 21.02
CA LEU A 205 17.63 28.95 20.72
C LEU A 205 16.14 28.56 20.94
N PRO A 206 15.28 29.51 21.34
CA PRO A 206 13.97 29.21 21.94
C PRO A 206 12.86 29.06 20.90
N LEU A 207 11.97 28.10 21.13
CA LEU A 207 10.75 27.86 20.35
C LEU A 207 9.72 28.97 20.62
N SER A 208 9.37 29.74 19.59
CA SER A 208 8.16 30.57 19.58
C SER A 208 6.96 29.75 19.13
N SER A 209 5.98 29.59 20.01
CA SER A 209 4.67 29.03 19.75
C SER A 209 3.81 29.99 18.90
N ASN A 210 3.35 29.55 17.72
CA ASN A 210 2.26 30.22 17.01
C ASN A 210 1.02 29.31 17.07
N PRO A 211 -0.14 29.78 17.57
CA PRO A 211 -1.35 28.96 17.67
C PRO A 211 -2.03 28.90 16.29
N GLN A 212 -1.96 27.74 15.62
CA GLN A 212 -2.84 27.45 14.49
C GLN A 212 -4.16 26.87 15.04
N GLU A 213 -5.27 27.51 14.68
CA GLU A 213 -6.64 27.17 15.08
C GLU A 213 -6.96 25.70 14.75
N GLU A 214 -6.96 24.83 15.77
CA GLU A 214 -7.62 23.53 15.71
C GLU A 214 -9.13 23.75 15.69
N LEU A 215 -9.81 23.27 14.63
CA LEU A 215 -11.28 23.22 14.60
C LEU A 215 -11.78 22.40 15.79
N SER A 216 -12.77 22.93 16.51
CA SER A 216 -13.37 22.20 17.64
C SER A 216 -14.02 20.90 17.18
N LYS A 217 -14.05 19.90 18.07
CA LYS A 217 -14.67 18.58 17.83
C LYS A 217 -16.11 18.71 17.29
N ASP A 218 -16.84 19.69 17.81
CA ASP A 218 -18.23 19.98 17.42
C ASP A 218 -18.33 20.63 16.03
N GLN A 219 -17.34 21.44 15.62
CA GLN A 219 -17.28 22.00 14.28
C GLN A 219 -16.89 20.97 13.22
N ASN A 220 -16.03 20.00 13.55
CA ASN A 220 -15.74 18.86 12.67
C ASN A 220 -16.98 17.97 12.52
N ILE A 221 -17.64 17.60 13.62
CA ILE A 221 -18.89 16.84 13.58
C ILE A 221 -19.97 17.59 12.79
N TYR A 222 -20.15 18.91 13.01
CA TYR A 222 -21.14 19.73 12.32
C TYR A 222 -20.87 19.90 10.82
N LEU A 223 -19.61 20.11 10.41
CA LEU A 223 -19.23 20.12 9.00
C LEU A 223 -19.45 18.74 8.37
N GLU A 224 -19.19 17.65 9.10
CA GLU A 224 -19.24 16.29 8.57
C GLU A 224 -20.66 15.69 8.49
N GLU A 225 -21.54 16.00 9.45
CA GLU A 225 -22.97 15.63 9.43
C GLU A 225 -23.72 16.34 8.30
N ARG A 226 -23.40 17.62 8.04
CA ARG A 226 -24.06 18.42 6.99
C ARG A 226 -23.71 17.97 5.56
N TYR A 227 -22.62 17.21 5.38
CA TYR A 227 -22.22 16.59 4.11
C TYR A 227 -22.42 15.06 4.08
N GLY A 228 -23.24 14.48 4.98
CA GLY A 228 -23.66 13.07 4.93
C GLY A 228 -22.56 12.04 5.24
N ARG A 229 -21.56 12.40 6.06
CA ARG A 229 -20.31 11.62 6.18
C ARG A 229 -20.33 10.46 7.17
N ASN A 230 -21.28 10.36 8.10
CA ASN A 230 -21.36 9.25 9.05
C ASN A 230 -22.64 8.45 8.83
N LEU A 231 -22.54 7.42 7.98
CA LEU A 231 -23.48 6.33 8.07
C LEU A 231 -23.21 5.55 9.35
N PRO A 232 -24.25 5.05 10.04
CA PRO A 232 -24.05 4.20 11.21
C PRO A 232 -23.18 2.99 10.85
N VAL A 233 -22.34 2.53 11.78
CA VAL A 233 -21.41 1.40 11.59
C VAL A 233 -22.12 0.14 11.05
N ASN A 234 -23.41 -0.05 11.37
CA ASN A 234 -24.23 -1.14 10.85
C ASN A 234 -24.40 -1.12 9.31
N ALA A 235 -24.14 0.01 8.64
CA ALA A 235 -24.05 0.12 7.19
C ALA A 235 -22.78 -0.53 6.60
N GLY A 236 -21.81 -0.92 7.43
CA GLY A 236 -20.57 -1.58 7.02
C GLY A 236 -20.81 -2.85 6.20
N SER A 237 -21.79 -3.66 6.58
CA SER A 237 -22.18 -4.87 5.82
C SER A 237 -22.65 -4.55 4.39
N HIS A 238 -23.43 -3.48 4.22
CA HIS A 238 -23.88 -2.99 2.93
C HIS A 238 -22.72 -2.41 2.13
N ALA A 239 -21.86 -1.61 2.77
CA ALA A 239 -20.68 -1.03 2.14
C ALA A 239 -19.73 -2.11 1.60
N LYS A 240 -19.46 -3.14 2.42
CA LYS A 240 -18.65 -4.31 2.02
C LYS A 240 -19.27 -5.05 0.85
N ARG A 241 -20.58 -5.30 0.86
CA ARG A 241 -21.26 -5.97 -0.26
C ARG A 241 -21.21 -5.14 -1.55
N ALA A 242 -21.45 -3.83 -1.46
CA ALA A 242 -21.36 -2.93 -2.60
C ALA A 242 -19.95 -2.96 -3.21
N MET A 243 -18.89 -2.89 -2.38
CA MET A 243 -17.52 -3.01 -2.86
C MET A 243 -17.24 -4.35 -3.52
N ARG A 244 -17.67 -5.47 -2.90
CA ARG A 244 -17.48 -6.82 -3.50
C ARG A 244 -18.15 -6.92 -4.86
N ARG A 245 -19.38 -6.40 -5.02
CA ARG A 245 -20.10 -6.38 -6.30
C ARG A 245 -19.42 -5.51 -7.35
N ARG A 246 -18.92 -4.33 -6.96
CA ARG A 246 -18.15 -3.43 -7.83
C ARG A 246 -16.86 -4.09 -8.32
N ILE A 247 -16.13 -4.74 -7.42
CA ILE A 247 -14.87 -5.43 -7.74
C ILE A 247 -15.12 -6.68 -8.62
N ALA A 248 -16.17 -7.45 -8.32
CA ALA A 248 -16.62 -8.58 -9.13
C ALA A 248 -17.16 -8.15 -10.51
N GLY A 249 -17.47 -6.87 -10.70
CA GLY A 249 -18.02 -6.34 -11.93
C GLY A 249 -19.44 -6.82 -12.25
N VAL A 250 -20.27 -7.05 -11.23
CA VAL A 250 -21.64 -7.57 -11.37
C VAL A 250 -22.73 -6.50 -11.24
N LEU A 251 -22.36 -5.24 -10.96
CA LEU A 251 -23.34 -4.16 -10.85
C LEU A 251 -23.83 -3.75 -12.25
N VAL A 252 -25.14 -3.87 -12.49
CA VAL A 252 -25.79 -3.44 -13.75
C VAL A 252 -25.82 -1.91 -13.87
N ARG A 253 -26.02 -1.24 -12.73
CA ARG A 253 -25.96 0.21 -12.58
C ARG A 253 -25.10 0.54 -11.37
N ASP A 254 -24.06 1.33 -11.58
CA ASP A 254 -23.16 1.84 -10.53
C ASP A 254 -22.86 3.32 -10.79
N ASN A 255 -23.89 4.12 -11.07
CA ASN A 255 -23.72 5.56 -11.17
C ASN A 255 -23.64 6.14 -9.76
N TRP A 256 -22.65 6.99 -9.52
CA TRP A 256 -22.47 7.65 -8.23
C TRP A 256 -23.68 8.51 -7.80
N GLU A 257 -24.47 9.00 -8.77
CA GLU A 257 -25.70 9.79 -8.56
C GLU A 257 -26.87 8.96 -8.00
N ASP A 258 -26.87 7.63 -8.22
CA ASP A 258 -27.96 6.75 -7.82
C ASP A 258 -27.96 6.44 -6.31
N CYS A 259 -26.84 6.71 -5.61
CA CYS A 259 -26.65 6.41 -4.20
C CYS A 259 -26.35 7.66 -3.32
N PRO A 260 -27.17 8.73 -3.31
CA PRO A 260 -26.86 9.94 -2.54
C PRO A 260 -26.95 9.73 -1.02
N ASN A 261 -27.76 8.77 -0.56
CA ASN A 261 -28.08 8.56 0.86
C ASN A 261 -27.37 7.35 1.51
N GLY A 262 -26.44 6.68 0.83
CA GLY A 262 -25.68 5.54 1.38
C GLY A 262 -25.36 4.43 0.36
N PRO A 263 -24.77 3.30 0.76
CA PRO A 263 -24.31 2.23 -0.14
C PRO A 263 -25.49 1.43 -0.72
N CYS A 264 -26.28 2.05 -1.60
CA CYS A 264 -27.49 1.47 -2.15
C CYS A 264 -27.20 0.20 -2.97
N ALA A 265 -26.04 0.13 -3.65
CA ALA A 265 -25.52 -1.05 -4.32
C ALA A 265 -25.25 -2.26 -3.38
N GLY A 266 -25.28 -2.05 -2.07
CA GLY A 266 -25.12 -3.09 -1.05
C GLY A 266 -26.44 -3.73 -0.59
N ALA A 267 -27.60 -3.21 -0.99
CA ALA A 267 -28.90 -3.75 -0.60
C ALA A 267 -29.14 -5.15 -1.20
N HIS A 268 -29.98 -5.97 -0.56
CA HIS A 268 -30.20 -7.36 -0.97
C HIS A 268 -30.94 -7.49 -2.32
N ASP A 269 -31.78 -6.51 -2.63
CA ASP A 269 -32.69 -6.43 -3.77
C ASP A 269 -32.10 -5.72 -5.00
N VAL A 270 -30.82 -5.34 -4.94
CA VAL A 270 -30.11 -4.73 -6.08
C VAL A 270 -30.01 -5.73 -7.22
N GLU A 271 -30.40 -5.28 -8.41
CA GLU A 271 -30.21 -6.03 -9.65
C GLU A 271 -28.71 -6.19 -9.95
N VAL A 272 -28.25 -7.44 -9.99
CA VAL A 272 -26.90 -7.83 -10.38
C VAL A 272 -26.93 -8.57 -11.71
N GLY A 273 -25.95 -8.28 -12.56
CA GLY A 273 -25.79 -8.84 -13.89
C GLY A 273 -24.59 -9.80 -13.96
N PRO A 274 -24.29 -10.32 -15.16
CA PRO A 274 -23.07 -11.09 -15.37
C PRO A 274 -21.84 -10.22 -15.12
N SER A 275 -20.76 -10.84 -14.65
CA SER A 275 -19.48 -10.15 -14.45
C SER A 275 -18.93 -9.59 -15.76
N HIS A 276 -18.46 -8.35 -15.72
CA HIS A 276 -17.68 -7.74 -16.81
C HIS A 276 -16.16 -7.95 -16.67
N ARG A 277 -15.70 -8.81 -15.75
CA ARG A 277 -14.28 -9.12 -15.48
C ARG A 277 -13.72 -10.23 -16.39
N GLY A 278 -14.20 -10.32 -17.63
CA GLY A 278 -13.68 -11.25 -18.65
C GLY A 278 -13.88 -12.74 -18.38
N VAL A 279 -14.37 -13.10 -17.19
CA VAL A 279 -14.54 -14.47 -16.71
C VAL A 279 -16.00 -14.71 -16.34
N LYS A 280 -16.56 -15.81 -16.84
CA LYS A 280 -17.94 -16.22 -16.55
C LYS A 280 -18.07 -16.64 -15.09
N ASP A 281 -19.26 -16.40 -14.54
CA ASP A 281 -19.69 -16.89 -13.23
C ASP A 281 -18.96 -16.29 -12.02
N VAL A 282 -18.18 -15.22 -12.22
CA VAL A 282 -17.63 -14.44 -11.09
C VAL A 282 -18.77 -13.72 -10.38
N THR A 283 -18.82 -13.88 -9.06
CA THR A 283 -19.83 -13.24 -8.20
C THR A 283 -19.19 -12.44 -7.08
N GLU A 284 -19.97 -11.64 -6.34
CA GLU A 284 -19.46 -10.96 -5.14
C GLU A 284 -18.92 -11.91 -4.06
N ASP A 285 -19.34 -13.18 -4.06
CA ASP A 285 -18.89 -14.16 -3.07
C ASP A 285 -17.48 -14.69 -3.37
N ASP A 286 -16.96 -14.44 -4.57
CA ASP A 286 -15.58 -14.75 -4.94
C ASP A 286 -14.60 -13.64 -4.55
N VAL A 287 -15.13 -12.52 -4.06
CA VAL A 287 -14.36 -11.35 -3.62
C VAL A 287 -14.24 -11.32 -2.10
N TYR A 288 -13.02 -11.19 -1.60
CA TYR A 288 -12.69 -11.06 -0.19
C TYR A 288 -12.05 -9.70 0.06
N LEU A 289 -12.44 -9.06 1.15
CA LEU A 289 -11.93 -7.74 1.53
C LEU A 289 -11.00 -7.85 2.73
N PHE A 290 -9.97 -7.01 2.75
CA PHE A 290 -8.96 -6.97 3.80
C PHE A 290 -8.61 -5.53 4.19
N PRO A 291 -8.05 -5.30 5.40
CA PRO A 291 -7.69 -3.95 5.87
C PRO A 291 -6.68 -3.20 5.00
N THR A 292 -5.82 -3.89 4.25
CA THR A 292 -4.78 -3.30 3.40
C THR A 292 -4.48 -4.15 2.16
N GLY A 293 -3.88 -3.56 1.12
CA GLY A 293 -3.37 -4.31 -0.04
C GLY A 293 -2.36 -5.40 0.35
N MET A 294 -1.44 -5.09 1.27
CA MET A 294 -0.48 -6.10 1.77
C MET A 294 -1.17 -7.25 2.50
N SER A 295 -2.26 -6.97 3.22
CA SER A 295 -3.03 -8.05 3.86
C SER A 295 -3.76 -8.93 2.85
N ALA A 296 -4.14 -8.41 1.68
CA ALA A 296 -4.67 -9.24 0.60
C ALA A 296 -3.58 -10.16 0.01
N ILE A 297 -2.38 -9.63 -0.26
CA ILE A 297 -1.22 -10.40 -0.73
C ILE A 297 -0.82 -11.46 0.29
N TRP A 298 -0.76 -11.08 1.56
CA TRP A 298 -0.50 -11.99 2.68
C TRP A 298 -1.51 -13.13 2.71
N ASN A 299 -2.81 -12.83 2.67
CA ASN A 299 -3.84 -13.87 2.70
C ASN A 299 -3.84 -14.75 1.44
N ALA A 300 -3.51 -14.20 0.26
CA ALA A 300 -3.30 -15.01 -0.94
C ALA A 300 -2.16 -16.02 -0.76
N HIS A 301 -1.03 -15.58 -0.18
CA HIS A 301 0.09 -16.45 0.13
C HIS A 301 -0.26 -17.53 1.17
N GLN A 302 -0.94 -17.15 2.26
CA GLN A 302 -1.36 -18.10 3.29
C GLN A 302 -2.38 -19.11 2.76
N LEU A 303 -3.29 -18.70 1.89
CA LEU A 303 -4.25 -19.57 1.21
C LEU A 303 -3.52 -20.65 0.38
N ILE A 304 -2.50 -20.25 -0.37
CA ILE A 304 -1.70 -21.15 -1.22
C ILE A 304 -0.93 -22.14 -0.33
N LEU A 305 -0.25 -21.66 0.71
CA LEU A 305 0.46 -22.54 1.66
C LEU A 305 -0.48 -23.50 2.40
N GLY A 306 -1.73 -23.09 2.65
CA GLY A 306 -2.75 -23.91 3.30
C GLY A 306 -3.40 -24.97 2.41
N THR A 307 -3.22 -24.87 1.08
CA THR A 307 -3.89 -25.74 0.10
C THR A 307 -2.93 -26.55 -0.77
N ARG A 308 -1.62 -26.30 -0.68
CA ARG A 308 -0.61 -26.85 -1.57
C ARG A 308 0.64 -27.27 -0.82
N PRO A 309 1.46 -28.19 -1.38
CA PRO A 309 2.72 -28.59 -0.75
C PRO A 309 3.64 -27.39 -0.49
N PRO A 310 4.42 -27.43 0.61
CA PRO A 310 5.33 -26.37 0.98
C PRO A 310 6.60 -26.44 0.12
N VAL A 311 6.49 -26.03 -1.14
CA VAL A 311 7.62 -25.74 -2.04
C VAL A 311 7.70 -24.24 -2.34
N LYS A 312 8.84 -23.77 -2.85
CA LYS A 312 9.09 -22.34 -3.04
C LYS A 312 8.07 -21.70 -3.99
N SER A 313 7.80 -20.41 -3.75
CA SER A 313 7.08 -19.56 -4.70
C SER A 313 8.06 -18.84 -5.63
N VAL A 314 7.54 -18.22 -6.69
CA VAL A 314 8.27 -17.32 -7.57
C VAL A 314 7.72 -15.90 -7.40
N CYS A 315 8.61 -14.93 -7.27
CA CYS A 315 8.30 -13.51 -7.38
C CYS A 315 8.82 -13.04 -8.75
N PHE A 316 7.89 -12.76 -9.66
CA PHE A 316 8.18 -12.41 -11.06
C PHE A 316 7.99 -10.90 -11.27
N GLY A 317 9.05 -10.23 -11.66
CA GLY A 317 9.16 -8.78 -11.74
C GLY A 317 9.63 -8.13 -10.44
N PHE A 318 10.01 -6.85 -10.55
CA PHE A 318 10.33 -6.00 -9.41
C PHE A 318 9.04 -5.52 -8.73
N THR A 319 8.39 -6.43 -8.00
CA THR A 319 7.14 -6.14 -7.28
C THR A 319 7.38 -5.19 -6.10
N TYR A 320 6.29 -4.64 -5.55
CA TYR A 320 6.29 -3.91 -4.30
C TYR A 320 7.07 -4.67 -3.21
N THR A 321 7.97 -3.96 -2.52
CA THR A 321 9.06 -4.54 -1.72
C THR A 321 8.57 -5.59 -0.72
N ASP A 322 7.44 -5.33 -0.06
CA ASP A 322 6.94 -6.21 1.00
C ASP A 322 6.35 -7.53 0.45
N THR A 323 5.94 -7.60 -0.82
CA THR A 323 5.49 -8.85 -1.49
C THR A 323 6.63 -9.87 -1.52
N LEU A 324 7.80 -9.46 -2.02
CA LEU A 324 9.00 -10.30 -2.01
C LEU A 324 9.36 -10.75 -0.58
N LYS A 325 9.26 -9.84 0.40
CA LYS A 325 9.56 -10.19 1.80
C LYS A 325 8.56 -11.17 2.40
N ILE A 326 7.28 -11.13 2.01
CA ILE A 326 6.30 -12.15 2.42
C ILE A 326 6.74 -13.53 1.92
N LEU A 327 7.07 -13.64 0.63
CA LEU A 327 7.45 -14.91 0.02
C LEU A 327 8.78 -15.47 0.56
N GLN A 328 9.68 -14.60 1.01
CA GLN A 328 10.96 -15.01 1.59
C GLN A 328 10.86 -15.44 3.06
N LYS A 329 10.04 -14.75 3.85
CA LYS A 329 10.03 -14.91 5.32
C LYS A 329 9.07 -16.00 5.79
N TRP A 330 8.01 -16.26 5.04
CA TRP A 330 7.01 -17.27 5.38
C TRP A 330 7.00 -18.40 4.38
N GLY A 331 6.83 -19.62 4.88
CA GLY A 331 6.89 -20.82 4.05
C GLY A 331 8.31 -21.15 3.58
N PRO A 332 8.46 -21.89 2.46
CA PRO A 332 9.73 -22.45 1.99
C PRO A 332 10.70 -21.46 1.35
N GLY A 333 10.29 -20.19 1.18
CA GLY A 333 11.07 -19.16 0.50
C GLY A 333 10.63 -18.93 -0.96
N CYS A 334 11.46 -18.17 -1.69
CA CYS A 334 11.11 -17.60 -2.98
C CYS A 334 12.28 -17.66 -3.97
N HIS A 335 11.99 -17.96 -5.24
CA HIS A 335 12.87 -17.59 -6.36
C HIS A 335 12.50 -16.17 -6.83
N PHE A 336 13.48 -15.30 -7.00
CA PHE A 336 13.25 -13.92 -7.42
C PHE A 336 13.76 -13.70 -8.83
N LEU A 337 12.86 -13.24 -9.71
CA LEU A 337 13.12 -12.93 -11.11
C LEU A 337 12.76 -11.46 -11.33
N GLY A 338 13.69 -10.57 -10.97
CA GLY A 338 13.39 -9.16 -10.73
C GLY A 338 13.32 -8.26 -11.96
N HIS A 339 13.71 -8.72 -13.16
CA HIS A 339 13.63 -7.88 -14.36
C HIS A 339 12.20 -7.77 -14.87
N GLY A 340 11.40 -8.83 -14.75
CA GLY A 340 10.01 -8.88 -15.19
C GLY A 340 9.86 -8.75 -16.71
N LEU A 341 10.83 -9.29 -17.44
CA LEU A 341 10.90 -9.31 -18.90
C LEU A 341 10.84 -10.75 -19.43
N ASP A 342 10.71 -10.93 -20.73
CA ASP A 342 10.61 -12.26 -21.36
C ASP A 342 11.84 -13.14 -21.04
N SER A 343 13.02 -12.55 -20.88
CA SER A 343 14.23 -13.27 -20.42
C SER A 343 14.07 -13.93 -19.05
N ASP A 344 13.24 -13.36 -18.17
CA ASP A 344 12.93 -13.97 -16.87
C ASP A 344 11.95 -15.14 -17.02
N ILE A 345 11.15 -15.20 -18.09
CA ILE A 345 10.31 -16.36 -18.39
C ILE A 345 11.21 -17.55 -18.78
N ASP A 346 12.25 -17.32 -19.58
CA ASP A 346 13.25 -18.36 -19.90
C ASP A 346 13.97 -18.86 -18.65
N ALA A 347 14.31 -17.96 -17.73
CA ALA A 347 14.91 -18.29 -16.44
C ALA A 347 13.96 -19.09 -15.55
N LEU A 348 12.67 -18.72 -15.51
CA LEU A 348 11.62 -19.47 -14.81
C LEU A 348 11.52 -20.91 -15.32
N GLU A 349 11.47 -21.12 -16.64
CA GLU A 349 11.46 -22.46 -17.22
C GLU A 349 12.68 -23.28 -16.82
N THR A 350 13.84 -22.64 -16.78
CA THR A 350 15.10 -23.27 -16.37
C THR A 350 15.03 -23.73 -14.91
N ILE A 351 14.54 -22.86 -14.01
CA ILE A 351 14.32 -23.19 -12.59
C ILE A 351 13.36 -24.37 -12.47
N ILE A 352 12.22 -24.34 -13.17
CA ILE A 352 11.24 -25.43 -13.14
C ILE A 352 11.87 -26.76 -13.56
N LYS A 353 12.66 -26.78 -14.65
CA LYS A 353 13.36 -27.99 -15.12
C LYS A 353 14.37 -28.50 -14.10
N GLN A 354 15.07 -27.61 -13.40
CA GLN A 354 16.02 -27.97 -12.35
C GLN A 354 15.33 -28.59 -11.13
N GLU A 355 14.25 -27.96 -10.63
CA GLU A 355 13.48 -28.46 -9.50
C GLU A 355 12.84 -29.83 -9.81
N LEU A 356 12.30 -30.01 -11.02
CA LEU A 356 11.79 -31.32 -11.47
C LEU A 356 12.89 -32.38 -11.58
N SER A 357 14.10 -31.99 -12.00
CA SER A 357 15.23 -32.93 -12.08
C SER A 357 15.71 -33.36 -10.69
N ALA A 358 15.67 -32.43 -9.72
CA ALA A 358 16.04 -32.71 -8.33
C ALA A 358 14.98 -33.56 -7.62
N ASN A 359 13.69 -33.36 -7.90
CA ASN A 359 12.61 -34.17 -7.37
C ASN A 359 11.43 -34.30 -8.37
N PRO A 360 11.43 -35.33 -9.24
CA PRO A 360 10.41 -35.50 -10.28
C PRO A 360 8.99 -35.72 -9.75
N SER A 361 8.85 -36.10 -8.48
CA SER A 361 7.57 -36.37 -7.84
C SER A 361 6.96 -35.15 -7.13
N ALA A 362 7.72 -34.07 -6.98
CA ALA A 362 7.28 -32.84 -6.34
C ALA A 362 6.78 -31.80 -7.36
N LEU A 363 5.96 -30.88 -6.87
CA LEU A 363 5.68 -29.64 -7.59
C LEU A 363 6.97 -28.82 -7.67
N PRO A 364 7.37 -28.31 -8.86
CA PRO A 364 8.60 -27.54 -8.99
C PRO A 364 8.51 -26.19 -8.26
N ILE A 365 7.34 -25.54 -8.33
CA ILE A 365 7.01 -24.32 -7.59
C ILE A 365 5.54 -24.38 -7.16
N THR A 366 5.19 -23.69 -6.07
CA THR A 366 3.81 -23.73 -5.54
C THR A 366 2.93 -22.66 -6.20
N ALA A 367 3.50 -21.47 -6.39
CA ALA A 367 2.83 -20.31 -6.97
C ALA A 367 3.82 -19.32 -7.57
N LEU A 368 3.32 -18.49 -8.48
CA LEU A 368 3.99 -17.33 -9.06
C LEU A 368 3.19 -16.07 -8.71
N PHE A 369 3.85 -15.07 -8.15
CA PHE A 369 3.32 -13.75 -7.85
C PHE A 369 3.91 -12.72 -8.81
N THR A 370 3.07 -11.90 -9.42
CA THR A 370 3.51 -10.82 -10.30
C THR A 370 2.58 -9.61 -10.23
N GLU A 371 3.03 -8.45 -10.70
CA GLU A 371 2.25 -7.22 -10.82
C GLU A 371 1.98 -6.91 -12.29
N PHE A 372 0.79 -6.36 -12.58
CA PHE A 372 0.43 -5.95 -13.94
C PHE A 372 -0.16 -4.53 -13.99
N PRO A 373 0.60 -3.54 -14.52
CA PRO A 373 2.05 -3.54 -14.71
C PRO A 373 2.80 -3.39 -13.38
N SER A 374 4.11 -3.64 -13.38
CA SER A 374 4.98 -3.53 -12.19
C SER A 374 5.18 -2.10 -11.68
N ASN A 375 5.35 -1.92 -10.38
CA ASN A 375 5.75 -0.65 -9.77
C ASN A 375 7.22 -0.71 -9.28
N PRO A 376 8.15 0.14 -9.79
CA PRO A 376 7.88 1.45 -10.41
C PRO A 376 8.09 1.51 -11.94
N LEU A 377 8.64 0.45 -12.57
CA LEU A 377 9.12 0.50 -13.96
C LEU A 377 8.01 0.26 -15.01
N LEU A 378 6.82 -0.12 -14.57
CA LEU A 378 5.64 -0.29 -15.41
C LEU A 378 5.83 -1.28 -16.56
N ARG A 379 6.71 -2.27 -16.32
CA ARG A 379 6.86 -3.46 -17.16
C ARG A 379 5.67 -4.38 -16.95
N SER A 380 5.17 -4.94 -18.04
CA SER A 380 4.10 -5.93 -18.08
C SER A 380 4.70 -7.24 -18.57
N ALA A 381 4.58 -8.29 -17.76
CA ALA A 381 4.97 -9.63 -18.18
C ALA A 381 4.02 -10.16 -19.28
N ASP A 382 4.48 -11.04 -20.15
CA ASP A 382 3.58 -11.82 -21.00
C ASP A 382 2.82 -12.85 -20.13
N ILE A 383 1.68 -12.43 -19.60
CA ILE A 383 0.88 -13.27 -18.70
C ILE A 383 0.19 -14.43 -19.42
N SER A 384 0.09 -14.39 -20.76
CA SER A 384 -0.43 -15.51 -21.55
C SER A 384 0.57 -16.66 -21.54
N VAL A 385 1.86 -16.36 -21.72
CA VAL A 385 2.93 -17.36 -21.61
C VAL A 385 3.07 -17.88 -20.19
N LEU A 386 3.01 -16.99 -19.18
CA LEU A 386 3.04 -17.43 -17.77
C LEU A 386 1.86 -18.35 -17.44
N ARG A 387 0.65 -18.06 -17.93
CA ARG A 387 -0.53 -18.93 -17.78
C ARG A 387 -0.31 -20.31 -18.39
N ALA A 388 0.22 -20.37 -19.62
CA ALA A 388 0.52 -21.64 -20.27
C ALA A 388 1.54 -22.48 -19.48
N LEU A 389 2.56 -21.84 -18.89
CA LEU A 389 3.51 -22.51 -18.00
C LEU A 389 2.86 -23.01 -16.72
N ALA A 390 1.98 -22.20 -16.10
CA ALA A 390 1.24 -22.59 -14.91
C ALA A 390 0.36 -23.80 -15.16
N ASP A 391 -0.32 -23.85 -16.30
CA ASP A 391 -1.15 -24.99 -16.70
C ASP A 391 -0.32 -26.24 -16.91
N LYS A 392 0.82 -26.12 -17.61
CA LYS A 392 1.75 -27.23 -17.87
C LYS A 392 2.39 -27.79 -16.59
N TYR A 393 2.82 -26.94 -15.67
CA TYR A 393 3.61 -27.33 -14.48
C TYR A 393 2.83 -27.31 -13.17
N ASN A 394 1.51 -27.13 -13.25
CA ASN A 394 0.58 -27.23 -12.15
C ASN A 394 0.78 -26.22 -10.99
N PHE A 395 1.24 -24.99 -11.25
CA PHE A 395 1.37 -23.95 -10.20
C PHE A 395 0.24 -22.89 -10.28
N VAL A 396 0.06 -22.16 -9.18
CA VAL A 396 -0.94 -21.08 -9.05
C VAL A 396 -0.36 -19.75 -9.52
N ILE A 397 -1.12 -18.94 -10.26
CA ILE A 397 -0.75 -17.55 -10.58
C ILE A 397 -1.55 -16.58 -9.71
N VAL A 398 -0.82 -15.71 -9.02
CA VAL A 398 -1.35 -14.54 -8.31
C VAL A 398 -0.93 -13.28 -9.05
N ILE A 399 -1.90 -12.48 -9.51
CA ILE A 399 -1.64 -11.21 -10.18
C ILE A 399 -2.12 -10.06 -9.29
N ASP A 400 -1.21 -9.15 -8.96
CA ASP A 400 -1.55 -7.86 -8.36
C ASP A 400 -1.83 -6.84 -9.48
N GLU A 401 -3.11 -6.46 -9.60
CA GLU A 401 -3.58 -5.52 -10.62
C GLU A 401 -3.67 -4.07 -10.12
N THR A 402 -3.10 -3.75 -8.96
CA THR A 402 -3.26 -2.43 -8.31
C THR A 402 -2.96 -1.25 -9.25
N ILE A 403 -1.88 -1.35 -10.03
CA ILE A 403 -1.46 -0.28 -10.94
C ILE A 403 -2.29 -0.29 -12.22
N GLY A 404 -2.50 -1.48 -12.78
CA GLY A 404 -3.25 -1.66 -14.02
C GLY A 404 -4.68 -1.20 -13.85
N ASN A 405 -5.27 -1.52 -12.69
CA ASN A 405 -6.66 -1.34 -12.30
C ASN A 405 -7.67 -2.01 -13.26
N PHE A 406 -8.80 -2.47 -12.71
CA PHE A 406 -9.78 -3.25 -13.48
C PHE A 406 -10.71 -2.43 -14.38
N VAL A 407 -10.41 -1.14 -14.60
CA VAL A 407 -11.06 -0.30 -15.62
C VAL A 407 -10.19 -0.23 -16.86
N ASN A 408 -8.86 -0.31 -16.73
CA ASN A 408 -7.94 -0.22 -17.85
C ASN A 408 -7.49 -1.58 -18.38
N VAL A 409 -7.32 -2.57 -17.49
CA VAL A 409 -6.88 -3.91 -17.85
C VAL A 409 -7.79 -4.97 -17.24
N ASP A 410 -7.79 -6.15 -17.84
CA ASP A 410 -8.39 -7.33 -17.26
C ASP A 410 -7.42 -8.50 -17.32
N VAL A 411 -7.02 -8.95 -16.13
CA VAL A 411 -6.04 -10.02 -15.94
C VAL A 411 -6.66 -11.29 -15.34
N LEU A 412 -7.95 -11.25 -14.98
CA LEU A 412 -8.58 -12.33 -14.23
C LEU A 412 -8.59 -13.64 -15.03
N GLN A 413 -8.76 -13.57 -16.35
CA GLN A 413 -8.72 -14.73 -17.24
C GLN A 413 -7.36 -15.47 -17.24
N HIS A 414 -6.27 -14.82 -16.81
CA HIS A 414 -4.93 -15.41 -16.73
C HIS A 414 -4.50 -15.76 -15.29
N ALA A 415 -5.31 -15.40 -14.29
CA ALA A 415 -4.97 -15.56 -12.89
C ALA A 415 -5.81 -16.68 -12.24
N ASP A 416 -5.22 -17.35 -11.25
CA ASP A 416 -5.99 -18.16 -10.31
C ASP A 416 -6.52 -17.30 -9.15
N VAL A 417 -5.73 -16.30 -8.77
CA VAL A 417 -6.06 -15.30 -7.74
C VAL A 417 -5.65 -13.92 -8.23
N VAL A 418 -6.55 -12.95 -8.14
CA VAL A 418 -6.22 -11.54 -8.37
C VAL A 418 -6.24 -10.79 -7.05
N VAL A 419 -5.26 -9.94 -6.80
CA VAL A 419 -5.22 -9.06 -5.61
C VAL A 419 -5.14 -7.60 -6.04
N SER A 420 -5.65 -6.70 -5.20
CA SER A 420 -5.57 -5.26 -5.45
C SER A 420 -5.48 -4.47 -4.14
N SER A 421 -4.72 -3.38 -4.14
CA SER A 421 -4.74 -2.38 -3.08
C SER A 421 -5.84 -1.35 -3.34
N LEU A 422 -6.93 -1.45 -2.57
CA LEU A 422 -8.05 -0.50 -2.62
C LEU A 422 -7.65 0.88 -2.07
N SER A 423 -6.59 0.96 -1.27
CA SER A 423 -6.02 2.22 -0.74
C SER A 423 -5.55 3.21 -1.81
N LYS A 424 -5.40 2.76 -3.06
CA LYS A 424 -4.87 3.54 -4.19
C LYS A 424 -6.01 4.19 -4.97
N ILE A 425 -6.00 4.06 -6.29
CA ILE A 425 -6.94 4.70 -7.19
C ILE A 425 -8.40 4.32 -6.92
N PHE A 426 -8.66 3.11 -6.39
CA PHE A 426 -10.00 2.69 -5.98
C PHE A 426 -10.62 3.65 -4.95
N SER A 427 -9.85 4.04 -3.92
CA SER A 427 -10.24 5.11 -3.00
C SER A 427 -9.99 6.50 -3.58
N GLY A 428 -8.77 6.82 -4.01
CA GLY A 428 -8.38 8.13 -4.54
C GLY A 428 -8.21 9.24 -3.50
N ASP A 429 -8.91 9.18 -2.37
CA ASP A 429 -8.92 10.27 -1.37
C ASP A 429 -7.75 10.24 -0.38
N ALA A 430 -6.90 9.21 -0.42
CA ALA A 430 -5.78 9.03 0.50
C ALA A 430 -6.16 9.12 2.00
N ASN A 431 -7.36 8.67 2.37
CA ASN A 431 -7.88 8.74 3.74
C ASN A 431 -8.31 7.39 4.33
N THR A 432 -8.23 6.30 3.58
CA THR A 432 -8.64 4.95 4.01
C THR A 432 -7.77 3.89 3.35
N MET A 433 -7.59 2.78 4.03
CA MET A 433 -6.87 1.62 3.50
C MET A 433 -7.80 0.46 3.26
N GLY A 434 -7.49 -0.33 2.24
CA GLY A 434 -8.14 -1.61 2.00
C GLY A 434 -7.38 -2.43 0.97
N GLY A 435 -7.72 -3.70 0.91
CA GLY A 435 -7.27 -4.64 -0.10
C GLY A 435 -8.40 -5.57 -0.52
N SER A 436 -8.29 -6.12 -1.72
CA SER A 436 -9.21 -7.13 -2.23
C SER A 436 -8.45 -8.33 -2.77
N LEU A 437 -9.12 -9.48 -2.74
CA LEU A 437 -8.70 -10.72 -3.38
C LEU A 437 -9.91 -11.30 -4.13
N ILE A 438 -9.71 -11.70 -5.37
CA ILE A 438 -10.70 -12.40 -6.20
C ILE A 438 -10.18 -13.81 -6.45
N LEU A 439 -11.00 -14.83 -6.17
CA LEU A 439 -10.75 -16.20 -6.63
C LEU A 439 -11.40 -16.39 -8.00
N ASN A 440 -10.62 -16.84 -8.99
CA ASN A 440 -11.17 -17.08 -10.32
C ASN A 440 -12.00 -18.39 -10.32
N PRO A 441 -13.33 -18.34 -10.56
CA PRO A 441 -14.18 -19.53 -10.60
C PRO A 441 -13.85 -20.51 -11.74
N GLN A 442 -13.18 -20.04 -12.79
CA GLN A 442 -12.71 -20.86 -13.91
C GLN A 442 -11.32 -21.46 -13.65
N SER A 443 -10.65 -21.11 -12.55
CA SER A 443 -9.40 -21.77 -12.15
C SER A 443 -9.65 -23.23 -11.83
N ARG A 444 -8.79 -24.12 -12.34
CA ARG A 444 -8.79 -25.55 -11.92
C ARG A 444 -8.50 -25.73 -10.42
N HIS A 445 -7.98 -24.72 -9.74
CA HIS A 445 -7.70 -24.72 -8.30
C HIS A 445 -8.86 -24.14 -7.48
N TYR A 446 -9.89 -23.58 -8.12
CA TYR A 446 -10.96 -22.84 -7.46
C TYR A 446 -11.61 -23.61 -6.32
N ALA A 447 -12.05 -24.85 -6.54
CA ALA A 447 -12.79 -25.61 -5.52
C ALA A 447 -11.98 -25.75 -4.21
N THR A 448 -10.70 -26.10 -4.32
CA THR A 448 -9.79 -26.25 -3.16
C THR A 448 -9.52 -24.90 -2.49
N LEU A 449 -9.22 -23.86 -3.30
CA LEU A 449 -8.96 -22.51 -2.79
C LEU A 449 -10.20 -21.94 -2.08
N LYS A 450 -11.38 -22.06 -2.70
CA LYS A 450 -12.66 -21.59 -2.18
C LYS A 450 -13.04 -22.31 -0.89
N ALA A 451 -12.89 -23.63 -0.83
CA ALA A 451 -13.17 -24.40 0.38
C ALA A 451 -12.27 -23.97 1.55
N HIS A 452 -10.95 -23.81 1.30
CA HIS A 452 -10.02 -23.36 2.34
C HIS A 452 -10.29 -21.91 2.77
N MET A 453 -10.58 -21.01 1.82
CA MET A 453 -10.94 -19.64 2.14
C MET A 453 -12.23 -19.58 2.97
N SER A 454 -13.26 -20.34 2.61
CA SER A 454 -14.52 -20.42 3.36
C SER A 454 -14.31 -20.92 4.79
N ALA A 455 -13.34 -21.82 5.01
CA ALA A 455 -13.03 -22.37 6.32
C ALA A 455 -12.13 -21.45 7.19
N THR A 456 -11.42 -20.50 6.59
CA THR A 456 -10.34 -19.76 7.28
C THR A 456 -10.46 -18.24 7.23
N TYR A 457 -11.28 -17.68 6.34
CA TYR A 457 -11.46 -16.25 6.20
C TYR A 457 -12.08 -15.64 7.47
N GLU A 458 -11.48 -14.55 7.95
CA GLU A 458 -12.04 -13.72 9.02
C GLU A 458 -12.16 -12.30 8.46
N ASP A 459 -13.39 -11.77 8.46
CA ASP A 459 -13.62 -10.36 8.10
C ASP A 459 -13.08 -9.47 9.22
N THR A 460 -11.86 -8.97 9.00
CA THR A 460 -11.16 -8.05 9.90
C THR A 460 -11.13 -6.62 9.35
N TYR A 461 -11.84 -6.36 8.24
CA TYR A 461 -11.91 -5.03 7.67
C TYR A 461 -12.91 -4.21 8.47
N PHE A 462 -12.44 -3.16 9.14
CA PHE A 462 -13.29 -2.36 10.02
C PHE A 462 -14.42 -1.68 9.23
N ASP A 463 -15.64 -1.75 9.77
CA ASP A 463 -16.86 -1.32 9.09
C ASP A 463 -16.84 0.16 8.69
N GLU A 464 -16.28 1.04 9.53
CA GLU A 464 -16.17 2.46 9.20
C GLU A 464 -15.15 2.72 8.08
N ASP A 465 -14.03 1.99 8.05
CA ASP A 465 -13.08 2.08 6.93
C ASP A 465 -13.74 1.59 5.63
N ALA A 466 -14.56 0.54 5.70
CA ALA A 466 -15.33 0.03 4.58
C ALA A 466 -16.39 1.02 4.07
N ILE A 467 -17.07 1.76 4.96
CA ILE A 467 -18.02 2.82 4.59
C ILE A 467 -17.31 3.94 3.81
N PHE A 468 -16.16 4.42 4.31
CA PHE A 468 -15.38 5.43 3.61
C PHE A 468 -14.87 4.89 2.27
N MET A 469 -14.36 3.66 2.23
CA MET A 469 -13.87 3.04 0.99
C MET A 469 -14.96 2.87 -0.06
N GLU A 470 -16.15 2.41 0.34
CA GLU A 470 -17.29 2.29 -0.57
C GLU A 470 -17.66 3.65 -1.16
N ARG A 471 -17.79 4.67 -0.31
CA ARG A 471 -18.12 6.03 -0.76
C ARG A 471 -17.11 6.56 -1.75
N ASN A 472 -15.82 6.47 -1.43
CA ASN A 472 -14.74 7.01 -2.25
C ASN A 472 -14.60 6.27 -3.61
N SER A 473 -15.09 5.02 -3.69
CA SER A 473 -15.02 4.21 -4.90
C SER A 473 -16.22 4.33 -5.84
N ARG A 474 -17.28 5.06 -5.48
CA ARG A 474 -18.47 5.22 -6.34
C ARG A 474 -18.19 5.89 -7.68
N ASN A 475 -17.23 6.81 -7.72
CA ASN A 475 -16.83 7.51 -8.95
C ASN A 475 -15.51 6.98 -9.54
N PHE A 476 -15.02 5.84 -9.08
CA PHE A 476 -13.73 5.25 -9.43
C PHE A 476 -13.46 5.20 -10.94
N ALA A 477 -14.39 4.63 -11.73
CA ALA A 477 -14.23 4.50 -13.17
C ALA A 477 -14.18 5.85 -13.90
N TRP A 478 -14.97 6.82 -13.44
CA TRP A 478 -14.95 8.18 -13.99
C TRP A 478 -13.62 8.89 -13.71
N ARG A 479 -13.09 8.77 -12.48
CA ARG A 479 -11.80 9.34 -12.10
C ARG A 479 -10.66 8.79 -12.95
N ILE A 480 -10.67 7.47 -13.22
CA ILE A 480 -9.65 6.82 -14.05
C ILE A 480 -9.61 7.39 -15.47
N ARG A 481 -10.75 7.60 -16.13
CA ARG A 481 -10.78 8.17 -17.48
C ARG A 481 -10.08 9.54 -17.55
N ILE A 482 -10.36 10.42 -16.60
CA ILE A 482 -9.71 11.74 -16.51
C ILE A 482 -8.21 11.59 -16.26
N ILE A 483 -7.84 10.73 -15.31
CA ILE A 483 -6.45 10.49 -14.94
C ILE A 483 -5.66 9.89 -16.11
N ASP A 484 -6.25 8.96 -16.87
CA ASP A 484 -5.62 8.36 -18.04
C ASP A 484 -5.33 9.40 -19.12
N GLU A 485 -6.31 10.24 -19.46
CA GLU A 485 -6.11 11.31 -20.45
C GLU A 485 -5.06 12.33 -20.00
N ASN A 486 -5.10 12.71 -18.73
CA ASN A 486 -4.12 13.63 -18.13
C ASN A 486 -2.70 13.04 -18.15
N THR A 487 -2.57 11.78 -17.73
CA THR A 487 -1.27 11.10 -17.64
C THR A 487 -0.69 10.89 -19.03
N LEU A 488 -1.50 10.47 -19.99
CA LEU A 488 -1.09 10.32 -21.37
C LEU A 488 -0.53 11.64 -21.94
N ALA A 489 -1.22 12.76 -21.72
CA ALA A 489 -0.77 14.06 -22.19
C ALA A 489 0.57 14.48 -21.56
N VAL A 490 0.73 14.27 -20.25
CA VAL A 490 1.98 14.54 -19.52
C VAL A 490 3.12 13.64 -20.01
N CYS A 491 2.87 12.34 -20.14
CA CYS A 491 3.86 11.37 -20.60
C CYS A 491 4.29 11.64 -22.04
N ASP A 492 3.37 11.93 -22.96
CA ASP A 492 3.70 12.29 -24.35
C ASP A 492 4.56 13.56 -24.40
N PHE A 493 4.22 14.58 -23.59
CA PHE A 493 5.03 15.79 -23.47
C PHE A 493 6.45 15.49 -22.97
N LEU A 494 6.60 14.80 -21.84
CA LEU A 494 7.92 14.49 -21.25
C LEU A 494 8.74 13.54 -22.14
N ARG A 495 8.07 12.58 -22.78
CA ARG A 495 8.69 11.63 -23.71
C ARG A 495 9.25 12.35 -24.92
N SER A 496 8.54 13.33 -25.48
CA SER A 496 9.07 14.15 -26.58
C SER A 496 10.34 14.94 -26.23
N ARG A 497 10.63 15.09 -24.93
CA ARG A 497 11.80 15.79 -24.38
C ARG A 497 12.90 14.85 -23.89
N SER A 498 12.70 13.53 -23.96
CA SER A 498 13.66 12.54 -23.43
C SER A 498 14.57 11.97 -24.51
N ILE A 499 15.73 11.45 -24.07
CA ILE A 499 16.68 10.71 -24.94
C ILE A 499 15.96 9.59 -25.66
N ALA A 500 15.29 8.73 -24.90
CA ALA A 500 14.70 7.55 -25.49
C ALA A 500 13.51 7.91 -26.40
N GLY A 501 12.89 9.08 -26.25
CA GLY A 501 11.84 9.59 -27.15
C GLY A 501 12.37 10.20 -28.45
N GLY A 502 13.69 10.20 -28.66
CA GLY A 502 14.32 10.69 -29.88
C GLY A 502 14.34 12.21 -30.01
N THR A 503 14.35 12.92 -28.87
CA THR A 503 14.40 14.39 -28.86
C THR A 503 15.60 14.93 -29.66
N SER A 504 15.38 16.02 -30.40
CA SER A 504 16.44 16.76 -31.09
C SER A 504 17.06 17.87 -30.23
N ILE A 505 16.62 18.02 -28.97
CA ILE A 505 17.12 19.04 -28.07
C ILE A 505 18.58 18.72 -27.70
N PRO A 506 19.52 19.68 -27.80
CA PRO A 506 20.88 19.50 -27.31
C PRO A 506 20.88 19.25 -25.80
N SER A 507 21.61 18.22 -25.35
CA SER A 507 21.74 17.86 -23.93
C SER A 507 20.40 17.60 -23.22
N PRO A 508 19.64 16.57 -23.61
CA PRO A 508 18.39 16.25 -22.92
C PRO A 508 18.62 15.78 -21.48
N VAL A 509 17.79 16.24 -20.54
CA VAL A 509 17.92 15.91 -19.11
C VAL A 509 17.18 14.63 -18.71
N ILE A 510 16.11 14.29 -19.43
CA ILE A 510 15.33 13.07 -19.20
C ILE A 510 15.92 11.96 -20.05
N LYS A 511 16.26 10.84 -19.41
CA LYS A 511 16.73 9.62 -20.06
C LYS A 511 15.55 8.82 -20.61
N GLU A 512 14.63 8.42 -19.72
CA GLU A 512 13.49 7.57 -20.04
C GLU A 512 12.21 8.02 -19.32
N VAL A 513 11.07 7.76 -19.96
CA VAL A 513 9.72 7.86 -19.40
C VAL A 513 9.14 6.45 -19.37
N PHE A 514 9.11 5.83 -18.19
CA PHE A 514 8.48 4.54 -17.98
C PHE A 514 6.98 4.74 -17.88
N TYR A 515 6.24 4.28 -18.89
CA TYR A 515 4.79 4.31 -18.98
C TYR A 515 4.31 3.15 -19.87
N PRO A 516 3.18 2.45 -19.57
CA PRO A 516 2.81 1.23 -20.28
C PRO A 516 2.58 1.40 -21.79
N LYS A 517 2.34 2.64 -22.26
CA LYS A 517 2.30 2.97 -23.70
C LYS A 517 3.63 2.69 -24.40
N TYR A 518 4.78 2.87 -23.74
CA TYR A 518 6.11 2.76 -24.33
C TYR A 518 6.94 1.59 -23.79
N ILE A 519 6.56 1.01 -22.65
CA ILE A 519 7.29 -0.06 -21.99
C ILE A 519 6.50 -1.35 -22.11
N THR A 520 7.12 -2.41 -22.68
CA THR A 520 6.48 -3.73 -22.86
C THR A 520 5.08 -3.60 -23.47
N THR A 521 4.94 -2.73 -24.49
CA THR A 521 3.65 -2.27 -25.01
C THR A 521 2.76 -3.42 -25.45
N GLU A 522 3.30 -4.41 -26.14
CA GLU A 522 2.55 -5.57 -26.63
C GLU A 522 1.95 -6.38 -25.47
N ASN A 523 2.75 -6.64 -24.43
CA ASN A 523 2.30 -7.35 -23.23
C ASN A 523 1.17 -6.58 -22.53
N TYR A 524 1.30 -5.26 -22.34
CA TYR A 524 0.23 -4.45 -21.75
C TYR A 524 -1.05 -4.48 -22.59
N LEU A 525 -0.92 -4.26 -23.91
CA LEU A 525 -2.04 -4.23 -24.83
C LEU A 525 -2.81 -5.55 -24.88
N SER A 526 -2.15 -6.70 -24.64
CA SER A 526 -2.82 -8.01 -24.60
C SER A 526 -3.91 -8.11 -23.52
N CYS A 527 -3.81 -7.32 -22.45
CA CYS A 527 -4.74 -7.33 -21.32
C CYS A 527 -5.53 -6.03 -21.20
N LYS A 528 -5.24 -5.04 -22.04
CA LYS A 528 -5.90 -3.73 -22.00
C LYS A 528 -7.33 -3.86 -22.50
N LEU A 529 -8.27 -3.32 -21.74
CA LEU A 529 -9.67 -3.25 -22.14
C LEU A 529 -9.85 -2.28 -23.34
N PRO A 530 -10.87 -2.49 -24.20
CA PRO A 530 -11.09 -1.64 -25.38
C PRO A 530 -11.11 -0.14 -25.05
N GLU A 531 -11.89 0.24 -24.03
CA GLU A 531 -12.02 1.62 -23.54
C GLU A 531 -11.03 1.98 -22.42
N GLY A 532 -10.11 1.06 -22.07
CA GLY A 532 -9.13 1.28 -21.02
C GLY A 532 -8.09 2.33 -21.39
N GLY A 533 -7.44 2.95 -20.41
CA GLY A 533 -6.25 3.77 -20.60
C GLY A 533 -4.94 3.01 -20.33
N TYR A 534 -3.89 3.76 -19.98
CA TYR A 534 -2.57 3.23 -19.59
C TYR A 534 -2.24 3.46 -18.11
N GLY A 535 -3.20 3.98 -17.34
CA GLY A 535 -3.06 4.26 -15.90
C GLY A 535 -2.53 5.65 -15.60
N GLY A 536 -2.59 5.99 -14.31
CA GLY A 536 -2.18 7.28 -13.75
C GLY A 536 -0.72 7.39 -13.29
N LEU A 537 0.03 6.30 -13.34
CA LEU A 537 1.38 6.21 -12.79
C LEU A 537 2.41 6.20 -13.92
N PHE A 538 3.51 6.95 -13.75
CA PHE A 538 4.69 6.87 -14.60
C PHE A 538 5.96 7.15 -13.78
N SER A 539 7.12 6.78 -14.33
CA SER A 539 8.42 7.07 -13.72
C SER A 539 9.36 7.74 -14.71
N LEU A 540 10.26 8.57 -14.21
CA LEU A 540 11.30 9.25 -14.98
C LEU A 540 12.68 8.85 -14.46
N THR A 541 13.63 8.68 -15.38
CA THR A 541 15.06 8.69 -15.07
C THR A 541 15.74 9.85 -15.78
N PHE A 542 16.84 10.32 -15.21
CA PHE A 542 17.54 11.54 -15.64
C PHE A 542 18.98 11.23 -16.01
N THR A 543 19.61 12.12 -16.77
CA THR A 543 21.02 12.00 -17.15
C THR A 543 21.98 12.29 -16.00
N SER A 544 21.52 12.92 -14.93
CA SER A 544 22.28 13.15 -13.70
C SER A 544 21.37 13.13 -12.46
N LEU A 545 21.95 12.83 -11.30
CA LEU A 545 21.25 12.91 -10.01
C LEU A 545 20.82 14.35 -9.71
N ALA A 546 21.67 15.33 -10.02
CA ALA A 546 21.36 16.76 -9.85
C ALA A 546 20.10 17.19 -10.63
N ALA A 547 19.94 16.70 -11.87
CA ALA A 547 18.74 16.96 -12.66
C ALA A 547 17.49 16.34 -12.02
N SER A 548 17.58 15.11 -11.50
CA SER A 548 16.45 14.46 -10.81
C SER A 548 16.03 15.18 -9.53
N GLN A 549 17.00 15.64 -8.74
CA GLN A 549 16.79 16.42 -7.52
C GLN A 549 16.11 17.75 -7.85
N ALA A 550 16.66 18.49 -8.81
CA ALA A 550 16.10 19.77 -9.25
C ALA A 550 14.68 19.60 -9.82
N PHE A 551 14.42 18.56 -10.61
CA PHE A 551 13.09 18.25 -11.12
C PHE A 551 12.10 18.02 -9.97
N PHE A 552 12.43 17.13 -9.03
CA PHE A 552 11.56 16.78 -7.91
C PHE A 552 11.30 17.97 -6.99
N ASP A 553 12.33 18.72 -6.63
CA ASP A 553 12.22 19.85 -5.70
C ASP A 553 11.37 20.99 -6.28
N ASN A 554 11.36 21.15 -7.61
CA ASN A 554 10.61 22.21 -8.30
C ASN A 554 9.24 21.79 -8.85
N MET A 555 8.82 20.52 -8.68
CA MET A 555 7.46 20.11 -9.01
C MET A 555 6.43 20.81 -8.10
N PRO A 556 5.35 21.38 -8.66
CA PRO A 556 4.35 22.09 -7.87
C PRO A 556 3.23 21.23 -7.30
N PHE A 557 3.40 19.92 -7.35
CA PHE A 557 2.42 18.93 -6.92
C PHE A 557 2.72 18.43 -5.50
N GLN A 558 1.83 17.61 -4.95
CA GLN A 558 2.08 16.98 -3.66
C GLN A 558 3.30 16.05 -3.76
N LYS A 559 4.05 15.94 -2.66
CA LYS A 559 5.24 15.10 -2.60
C LYS A 559 5.24 14.24 -1.37
N GLY A 560 5.34 12.93 -1.54
CA GLY A 560 5.19 11.98 -0.45
C GLY A 560 4.99 10.54 -0.92
N PRO A 561 5.01 9.57 0.02
CA PRO A 561 4.74 8.17 -0.28
C PRO A 561 3.27 7.95 -0.71
N SER A 562 2.98 6.80 -1.31
CA SER A 562 1.70 6.43 -1.96
C SER A 562 1.58 6.87 -3.44
N LEU A 563 0.42 6.59 -4.03
CA LEU A 563 0.05 6.79 -5.44
C LEU A 563 -1.46 6.58 -5.61
N GLY A 564 -1.99 6.86 -6.81
CA GLY A 564 -3.39 6.60 -7.17
C GLY A 564 -4.35 7.52 -6.45
N THR A 565 -4.02 8.81 -6.37
CA THR A 565 -4.79 9.83 -5.66
C THR A 565 -5.59 10.70 -6.63
N ASN A 566 -6.60 11.41 -6.12
CA ASN A 566 -7.39 12.37 -6.92
C ASN A 566 -6.59 13.62 -7.31
N PHE A 567 -5.43 13.80 -6.70
CA PHE A 567 -4.45 14.84 -6.95
C PHE A 567 -3.11 14.22 -7.34
N THR A 568 -2.24 14.99 -7.98
CA THR A 568 -0.91 14.56 -8.41
C THR A 568 0.02 14.45 -7.22
N LEU A 569 0.70 13.30 -7.12
CA LEU A 569 1.61 12.95 -6.03
C LEU A 569 2.91 12.36 -6.60
N ALA A 570 4.05 12.90 -6.18
CA ALA A 570 5.37 12.45 -6.63
C ALA A 570 6.26 11.99 -5.47
N CYS A 571 7.21 11.10 -5.77
CA CYS A 571 8.29 10.78 -4.84
C CYS A 571 9.59 10.37 -5.57
N PRO A 572 10.76 10.55 -4.92
CA PRO A 572 12.00 9.90 -5.34
C PRO A 572 11.93 8.43 -4.93
N TYR A 573 11.35 7.59 -5.78
CA TYR A 573 10.91 6.24 -5.41
C TYR A 573 12.06 5.39 -4.85
N THR A 574 13.21 5.39 -5.53
CA THR A 574 14.34 4.53 -5.15
C THR A 574 14.90 4.94 -3.79
N ILE A 575 14.93 6.25 -3.49
CA ILE A 575 15.27 6.77 -2.17
C ILE A 575 14.25 6.27 -1.14
N LEU A 576 12.95 6.52 -1.32
CA LEU A 576 11.95 6.15 -0.32
C LEU A 576 11.73 4.65 -0.14
N ALA A 577 11.92 3.83 -1.17
CA ALA A 577 11.64 2.40 -1.12
C ALA A 577 12.89 1.56 -0.84
N HIS A 578 14.06 1.99 -1.34
CA HIS A 578 15.27 1.17 -1.42
C HIS A 578 16.54 1.92 -1.00
N TYR A 579 16.46 2.92 -0.12
CA TYR A 579 17.63 3.72 0.33
C TYR A 579 18.85 2.90 0.75
N PHE A 580 18.63 1.80 1.49
CA PHE A 580 19.70 0.92 1.96
C PHE A 580 20.06 -0.19 0.97
N GLU A 581 19.47 -0.20 -0.22
CA GLU A 581 19.58 -1.24 -1.26
C GLU A 581 19.77 -0.64 -2.66
N LEU A 582 20.25 0.60 -2.78
CA LEU A 582 20.36 1.31 -4.06
C LEU A 582 21.11 0.52 -5.13
N GLY A 583 22.24 -0.11 -4.76
CA GLY A 583 23.03 -0.93 -5.68
C GLY A 583 22.26 -2.14 -6.21
N TRP A 584 21.55 -2.84 -5.33
CA TRP A 584 20.72 -3.99 -5.70
C TRP A 584 19.52 -3.58 -6.56
N ALA A 585 18.85 -2.47 -6.23
CA ALA A 585 17.74 -1.95 -7.01
C ALA A 585 18.19 -1.56 -8.44
N ALA A 586 19.39 -0.98 -8.56
CA ALA A 586 19.97 -0.59 -9.84
C ALA A 586 20.23 -1.80 -10.77
N GLU A 587 20.54 -2.99 -10.23
CA GLU A 587 20.71 -4.23 -11.03
C GLU A 587 19.45 -4.58 -11.83
N TYR A 588 18.26 -4.19 -11.35
CA TYR A 588 16.98 -4.44 -12.04
C TYR A 588 16.47 -3.24 -12.87
N GLY A 589 17.27 -2.17 -12.94
CA GLY A 589 16.95 -0.93 -13.65
C GLY A 589 16.21 0.12 -12.82
N VAL A 590 16.12 -0.07 -11.50
CA VAL A 590 15.53 0.91 -10.58
C VAL A 590 16.64 1.86 -10.11
N GLU A 591 16.91 2.88 -10.93
CA GLU A 591 18.02 3.83 -10.74
C GLU A 591 17.81 4.73 -9.51
N GLU A 592 18.89 5.15 -8.85
CA GLU A 592 18.85 6.05 -7.68
C GLU A 592 18.07 7.34 -7.95
N GLY A 593 18.27 7.94 -9.13
CA GLY A 593 17.61 9.18 -9.58
C GLY A 593 16.17 9.01 -10.07
N LEU A 594 15.53 7.85 -9.86
CA LEU A 594 14.18 7.59 -10.37
C LEU A 594 13.13 8.38 -9.58
N VAL A 595 12.39 9.23 -10.30
CA VAL A 595 11.24 9.98 -9.77
C VAL A 595 9.97 9.32 -10.27
N ARG A 596 9.10 8.89 -9.36
CA ARG A 596 7.79 8.28 -9.68
C ARG A 596 6.69 9.30 -9.43
N ILE A 597 5.77 9.42 -10.39
CA ILE A 597 4.69 10.38 -10.34
C ILE A 597 3.36 9.68 -10.62
N SER A 598 2.39 9.91 -9.75
CA SER A 598 0.99 9.55 -9.94
C SER A 598 0.22 10.82 -10.28
N VAL A 599 -0.29 10.94 -11.50
CA VAL A 599 -1.08 12.09 -11.95
C VAL A 599 -2.51 11.98 -11.43
N GLY A 600 -3.08 13.12 -11.02
CA GLY A 600 -4.44 13.22 -10.53
C GLY A 600 -5.41 13.85 -11.54
N MET A 601 -6.48 14.43 -10.99
CA MET A 601 -7.60 15.00 -11.73
C MET A 601 -7.48 16.52 -11.92
N GLU A 602 -6.30 17.10 -11.70
CA GLU A 602 -6.09 18.51 -11.96
C GLU A 602 -6.36 18.86 -13.44
N GLU A 603 -6.60 20.15 -13.69
CA GLU A 603 -6.80 20.64 -15.04
C GLU A 603 -5.53 20.40 -15.88
N ARG A 604 -5.72 19.86 -17.09
CA ARG A 604 -4.65 19.36 -17.96
C ARG A 604 -3.60 20.42 -18.27
N GLN A 605 -4.00 21.65 -18.59
CA GLN A 605 -3.06 22.73 -18.86
C GLN A 605 -2.24 23.07 -17.61
N GLY A 606 -2.88 23.13 -16.44
CA GLY A 606 -2.22 23.28 -15.15
C GLY A 606 -1.16 22.21 -14.87
N LEU A 607 -1.46 20.94 -15.17
CA LEU A 607 -0.50 19.85 -15.09
C LEU A 607 0.71 20.09 -16.00
N LEU A 608 0.47 20.35 -17.29
CA LEU A 608 1.55 20.57 -18.27
C LEU A 608 2.44 21.76 -17.90
N GLU A 609 1.86 22.88 -17.45
CA GLU A 609 2.64 24.02 -16.96
C GLU A 609 3.47 23.66 -15.72
N GLY A 610 2.91 22.89 -14.79
CA GLY A 610 3.65 22.41 -13.63
C GLY A 610 4.86 21.55 -13.99
N PHE A 611 4.70 20.61 -14.92
CA PHE A 611 5.81 19.80 -15.43
C PHE A 611 6.84 20.61 -16.23
N LYS A 612 6.43 21.67 -16.95
CA LYS A 612 7.37 22.60 -17.62
C LYS A 612 8.23 23.38 -16.61
N VAL A 613 7.70 23.71 -15.43
CA VAL A 613 8.49 24.35 -14.37
C VAL A 613 9.57 23.40 -13.86
N ALA A 614 9.19 22.17 -13.50
CA ALA A 614 10.11 21.15 -13.02
C ALA A 614 11.19 20.79 -14.07
N LEU A 615 10.80 20.64 -15.35
CA LEU A 615 11.71 20.34 -16.44
C LEU A 615 12.78 21.44 -16.62
N ARG A 616 12.37 22.72 -16.62
CA ARG A 616 13.31 23.84 -16.73
C ARG A 616 14.32 23.89 -15.58
N ALA A 617 13.88 23.56 -14.36
CA ALA A 617 14.78 23.48 -13.22
C ALA A 617 15.82 22.36 -13.38
N ALA A 618 15.41 21.21 -13.91
CA ALA A 618 16.32 20.10 -14.23
C ALA A 618 17.32 20.46 -15.34
N GLU A 619 16.87 21.14 -16.38
CA GLU A 619 17.73 21.68 -17.47
C GLU A 619 18.77 22.67 -16.96
N ALA A 620 18.42 23.50 -15.98
CA ALA A 620 19.33 24.48 -15.37
C ALA A 620 20.33 23.87 -14.38
N ALA A 621 20.10 22.64 -13.92
CA ALA A 621 20.94 21.95 -12.93
C ALA A 621 22.01 21.03 -13.54
N MET A 622 22.07 20.95 -14.87
CA MET A 622 23.08 20.18 -15.61
C MET A 622 24.43 20.84 -15.70
#